data_AF-A0A7S1CV64-F1
#
_entry.id   AF-A0A7S1CV64-F1
#
_cell.length_a   1.000
_cell.length_b   1.000
_cell.length_c   1.000
_cell.angle_alpha   90.00
_cell.angle_beta   90.00
_cell.angle_gamma   90.00
#
_symmetry.space_group_name_H-M   'P 1'
#
loop_
_entity.id
_entity.type
_entity.pdbx_description
1 polymer ?
#
loop_
_entity_poly.entity_id
_entity_poly.type
_entity_poly.pdbx_seq_one_letter_code
_entity_poly.pdbx_strand_id
1 'polypeptide(L)'
;MIIYSKEFWGLHLILRLFGSAFPRVLPFSLFSAGLTALLWYFPGHDYFYEVWANKGHPFVYNNLGFIIGFILVFRSNFAYGRFVTGRNQLQAMSARWANACSTMLAFEAADTASRLGRHTGDYEEMEDLVFAPCIRFDPKTVDPRTYTAATRRYEAFKTMLLHKFSLLHALCLQHLRVDWMLSN
;
A
#
# COMPACT_ATOMS: atom_id res chain seq x y z
N MET A 1 4.97 0.43 0.69
CA MET A 1 5.75 1.50 1.34
C MET A 1 6.53 2.20 0.25
N ILE A 2 6.36 3.52 0.06
CA ILE A 2 7.21 4.25 -0.89
C ILE A 2 8.61 4.27 -0.26
N ILE A 3 9.54 3.53 -0.86
CA ILE A 3 10.93 3.49 -0.42
C ILE A 3 11.58 4.76 -0.97
N TYR A 4 11.79 5.75 -0.10
CA TYR A 4 12.51 6.96 -0.46
C TYR A 4 14.00 6.67 -0.35
N SER A 5 14.75 6.82 -1.46
CA SER A 5 16.21 6.84 -1.38
C SER A 5 16.63 8.06 -0.57
N LYS A 6 17.49 7.88 0.41
CA LYS A 6 18.02 8.96 1.26
C LYS A 6 19.13 9.74 0.56
N GLU A 7 18.94 10.07 -0.71
CA GLU A 7 19.89 10.90 -1.45
C GLU A 7 19.65 12.40 -1.13
N PHE A 8 20.71 13.20 -1.29
CA PHE A 8 20.80 14.66 -1.10
C PHE A 8 19.55 15.34 -0.51
N TRP A 9 19.39 15.22 0.81
CA TRP A 9 18.43 15.97 1.63
C TRP A 9 16.95 15.85 1.19
N GLY A 10 16.60 14.89 0.33
CA GLY A 10 15.24 14.71 -0.17
C GLY A 10 14.71 15.87 -1.04
N LEU A 11 15.54 16.85 -1.42
CA LEU A 11 15.11 17.99 -2.24
C LEU A 11 14.65 17.58 -3.64
N HIS A 12 15.25 16.51 -4.18
CA HIS A 12 14.81 15.92 -5.44
C HIS A 12 13.34 15.47 -5.42
N LEU A 13 12.80 15.15 -4.23
CA LEU A 13 11.40 14.79 -4.09
C LEU A 13 10.46 15.97 -4.32
N ILE A 14 10.89 17.19 -3.97
CA ILE A 14 10.12 18.42 -4.18
C ILE A 14 10.03 18.76 -5.67
N LEU A 15 11.11 18.52 -6.41
CA LEU A 15 11.22 18.80 -7.85
C LEU A 15 10.60 17.72 -8.75
N ARG A 16 10.11 16.62 -8.18
CA ARG A 16 9.47 15.56 -8.95
C ARG A 16 8.09 16.00 -9.43
N LEU A 17 7.94 16.26 -10.73
CA LEU A 17 6.66 16.67 -11.32
C LEU A 17 5.55 15.62 -11.20
N PHE A 18 5.89 14.32 -11.22
CA PHE A 18 4.89 13.26 -11.17
C PHE A 18 4.54 12.88 -9.72
N GLY A 19 3.27 13.05 -9.33
CA GLY A 19 2.77 12.73 -7.98
C GLY A 19 3.01 13.82 -6.93
N SER A 20 3.64 14.94 -7.30
CA SER A 20 3.80 16.09 -6.40
C SER A 20 2.54 16.97 -6.38
N ALA A 21 2.29 17.62 -5.24
CA ALA A 21 1.27 18.65 -5.12
C ALA A 21 1.64 19.94 -5.88
N PHE A 22 2.93 20.14 -6.17
CA PHE A 22 3.46 21.36 -6.76
C PHE A 22 2.81 21.75 -8.10
N PRO A 23 2.77 20.90 -9.15
CA PRO A 23 2.15 21.27 -10.43
C PRO A 23 0.65 21.59 -10.31
N ARG A 24 -0.04 21.04 -9.30
CA ARG A 24 -1.47 21.30 -9.07
C ARG A 24 -1.70 22.67 -8.40
N VAL A 25 -0.77 23.12 -7.57
CA VAL A 25 -0.88 24.42 -6.86
C VAL A 25 -0.31 25.57 -7.69
N LEU A 26 0.65 25.28 -8.58
CA LEU A 26 1.34 26.24 -9.43
C LEU A 26 0.42 27.23 -10.18
N PRO A 27 -0.66 26.82 -10.88
CA PRO A 27 -1.52 27.78 -11.57
C PRO A 27 -2.21 28.76 -10.60
N PHE A 28 -2.59 28.29 -9.40
CA PHE A 28 -3.21 29.15 -8.38
C PHE A 28 -2.21 30.12 -7.75
N SER A 29 -0.97 29.68 -7.51
CA SER A 29 0.08 30.57 -7.01
C SER A 29 0.48 31.61 -8.06
N LEU A 30 0.58 31.23 -9.33
CA LEU A 30 0.82 32.16 -10.43
C LEU A 30 -0.32 33.16 -10.59
N PHE A 31 -1.57 32.73 -10.45
CA PHE A 31 -2.72 33.62 -10.50
C PHE A 31 -2.67 34.68 -9.39
N SER A 32 -2.37 34.27 -8.14
CA SER A 32 -2.22 35.18 -7.01
C SER A 32 -1.05 36.15 -7.18
N ALA A 33 0.10 35.65 -7.64
CA ALA A 33 1.28 36.47 -7.95
C ALA A 33 0.98 37.47 -9.07
N GLY A 34 0.26 37.03 -10.11
CA GLY A 34 -0.19 37.87 -11.22
C GLY A 34 -1.15 38.97 -10.77
N LEU A 35 -2.10 38.65 -9.89
CA LEU A 35 -2.99 39.66 -9.28
C LEU A 35 -2.20 40.71 -8.50
N THR A 36 -1.20 40.26 -7.74
CA THR A 36 -0.32 41.15 -6.97
C THR A 36 0.50 42.06 -7.88
N ALA A 37 1.09 41.51 -8.95
CA ALA A 37 1.86 42.29 -9.92
C ALA A 37 0.98 43.27 -10.70
N LEU A 38 -0.25 42.88 -11.03
CA LEU A 38 -1.23 43.73 -11.70
C LEU A 38 -1.64 44.91 -10.80
N LEU A 39 -1.94 44.65 -9.53
CA LEU A 39 -2.22 45.70 -8.55
C LEU A 39 -1.05 46.69 -8.38
N TRP A 40 0.19 46.21 -8.52
CA TRP A 40 1.38 47.06 -8.46
C TRP A 40 1.55 47.96 -9.68
N TYR A 41 1.16 47.50 -10.87
CA TYR A 41 1.34 48.26 -12.12
C TYR A 41 0.22 49.30 -12.39
N PHE A 42 -0.96 49.15 -11.80
CA PHE A 42 -2.07 50.09 -12.05
C PHE A 42 -1.80 51.49 -11.44
N PRO A 43 -2.03 52.60 -12.19
CA PRO A 43 -1.71 53.98 -11.78
C PRO A 43 -2.56 54.58 -10.64
N GLY A 44 -3.16 53.74 -9.78
CA GLY A 44 -3.84 54.11 -8.54
C GLY A 44 -3.13 53.57 -7.28
N HIS A 45 -1.87 53.14 -7.40
CA HIS A 45 -1.09 52.51 -6.33
C HIS A 45 -1.07 53.35 -5.04
N ASP A 46 -0.93 54.67 -5.14
CA ASP A 46 -0.83 55.54 -3.96
C ASP A 46 -2.13 55.61 -3.15
N TYR A 47 -3.29 55.66 -3.83
CA TYR A 47 -4.61 55.60 -3.17
C TYR A 47 -4.86 54.23 -2.52
N PHE A 48 -4.49 53.15 -3.20
CA PHE A 48 -4.65 51.80 -2.65
C PHE A 48 -3.75 51.59 -1.43
N TYR A 49 -2.50 52.04 -1.52
CA TYR A 49 -1.55 51.99 -0.41
C TYR A 49 -2.02 52.83 0.77
N GLU A 50 -2.55 54.04 0.57
CA GLU A 50 -3.05 54.87 1.66
C GLU A 50 -4.28 54.23 2.35
N VAL A 51 -5.24 53.70 1.58
CA VAL A 51 -6.42 53.03 2.16
C VAL A 51 -6.04 51.74 2.88
N TRP A 52 -5.14 50.94 2.30
CA TRP A 52 -4.75 49.66 2.91
C TRP A 52 -3.73 49.79 4.03
N ALA A 53 -2.70 50.64 3.88
CA ALA A 53 -1.64 50.80 4.87
C ALA A 53 -2.06 51.70 6.04
N ASN A 54 -2.86 52.75 5.80
CA ASN A 54 -3.26 53.68 6.87
C ASN A 54 -4.65 53.40 7.46
N LYS A 55 -5.58 52.78 6.72
CA LYS A 55 -6.95 52.46 7.23
C LYS A 55 -7.23 50.97 7.38
N GLY A 56 -6.50 50.11 6.68
CA GLY A 56 -6.60 48.66 6.81
C GLY A 56 -5.79 48.15 7.99
N HIS A 57 -6.40 48.01 9.17
CA HIS A 57 -5.69 47.39 10.30
C HIS A 57 -5.34 45.93 9.93
N PRO A 58 -4.06 45.49 10.02
CA PRO A 58 -3.62 44.12 9.66
C PRO A 58 -4.31 42.98 10.41
N PHE A 59 -5.15 43.33 11.39
CA PHE A 59 -5.79 42.42 12.33
C PHE A 59 -6.79 41.48 11.66
N VAL A 60 -7.53 41.94 10.64
CA VAL A 60 -8.54 41.10 9.97
C VAL A 60 -7.89 39.95 9.21
N TYR A 61 -6.80 40.21 8.50
CA TYR A 61 -6.05 39.18 7.75
C TYR A 61 -5.37 38.18 8.68
N ASN A 62 -4.85 38.64 9.82
CA ASN A 62 -4.24 37.77 10.82
C ASN A 62 -5.25 36.75 11.38
N ASN A 63 -6.46 37.21 11.76
CA ASN A 63 -7.52 36.32 12.25
C ASN A 63 -7.98 35.31 11.19
N LEU A 64 -8.14 35.77 9.93
CA LEU A 64 -8.49 34.90 8.82
C LEU A 64 -7.40 33.84 8.57
N GLY A 65 -6.13 34.21 8.66
CA GLY A 65 -5.00 33.29 8.59
C GLY A 65 -5.05 32.20 9.67
N PHE A 66 -5.36 32.58 10.92
CA PHE A 66 -5.53 31.60 12.01
C PHE A 66 -6.66 30.61 11.75
N ILE A 67 -7.84 31.09 11.34
CA ILE A 67 -9.00 30.22 11.07
C ILE A 67 -8.69 29.25 9.93
N ILE A 68 -8.12 29.73 8.83
CA ILE A 68 -7.72 28.88 7.69
C ILE A 68 -6.66 27.87 8.12
N GLY A 69 -5.67 28.30 8.91
CA GLY A 69 -4.63 27.43 9.45
C GLY A 69 -5.22 26.28 10.26
N PHE A 70 -6.14 26.56 11.19
CA PHE A 70 -6.81 25.53 11.97
C PHE A 70 -7.62 24.57 11.10
N ILE A 71 -8.42 25.09 10.15
CA ILE A 71 -9.21 24.26 9.24
C ILE A 71 -8.29 23.32 8.44
N LEU A 72 -7.15 23.81 7.95
CA LEU A 72 -6.20 23.02 7.19
C LEU A 72 -5.56 21.91 8.03
N VAL A 73 -5.19 22.20 9.28
CA VAL A 73 -4.64 21.21 10.21
C VAL A 73 -5.69 20.14 10.54
N PHE A 74 -6.92 20.53 10.88
CA PHE A 74 -7.98 19.56 11.19
C PHE A 74 -8.31 18.69 9.99
N ARG A 75 -8.47 19.28 8.80
CA ARG A 75 -8.70 18.54 7.55
C ARG A 75 -7.59 17.54 7.28
N SER A 76 -6.33 17.95 7.44
CA SER A 76 -5.17 17.08 7.21
C SER A 76 -5.13 15.94 8.22
N ASN A 77 -5.46 16.20 9.48
CA ASN A 77 -5.52 15.19 10.53
C ASN A 77 -6.61 14.13 10.24
N PHE A 78 -7.83 14.56 9.86
CA PHE A 78 -8.88 13.62 9.46
C PHE A 78 -8.52 12.78 8.23
N ALA A 79 -7.91 13.41 7.22
CA ALA A 79 -7.43 12.70 6.03
C ALA A 79 -6.35 11.67 6.38
N TYR A 80 -5.41 12.03 7.24
CA TYR A 80 -4.36 11.14 7.73
C TYR A 80 -4.94 9.97 8.52
N GLY A 81 -5.89 10.21 9.42
CA GLY A 81 -6.57 9.16 10.17
C GLY A 81 -7.24 8.12 9.25
N ARG A 82 -7.97 8.58 8.22
CA ARG A 82 -8.57 7.67 7.22
C ARG A 82 -7.51 6.89 6.45
N PHE A 83 -6.42 7.54 6.06
CA PHE A 83 -5.32 6.88 5.36
C PHE A 83 -4.68 5.77 6.20
N VAL A 84 -4.39 6.04 7.48
CA VAL A 84 -3.80 5.05 8.40
C VAL A 84 -4.75 3.88 8.63
N THR A 85 -6.04 4.14 8.87
CA THR A 85 -7.04 3.07 9.02
C THR A 85 -7.12 2.21 7.77
N GLY A 86 -7.20 2.81 6.58
CA GLY A 86 -7.22 2.06 5.31
C GLY A 86 -5.96 1.19 5.12
N ARG A 87 -4.78 1.75 5.41
CA ARG A 87 -3.51 1.00 5.36
C ARG A 87 -3.50 -0.18 6.33
N ASN A 88 -3.94 0.02 7.57
CA ASN A 88 -3.96 -1.04 8.58
C ASN A 88 -4.94 -2.16 8.20
N GLN A 89 -6.10 -1.81 7.62
CA GLN A 89 -7.05 -2.79 7.10
C GLN A 89 -6.49 -3.61 5.94
N LEU A 90 -5.79 -2.96 4.99
CA LEU A 90 -5.08 -3.65 3.90
C LEU A 90 -4.04 -4.64 4.46
N GLN A 91 -3.24 -4.21 5.44
CA GLN A 91 -2.24 -5.07 6.06
C GLN A 91 -2.90 -6.27 6.77
N ALA A 92 -3.99 -6.04 7.50
CA ALA A 92 -4.74 -7.10 8.17
C ALA A 92 -5.34 -8.12 7.17
N MET A 93 -5.90 -7.64 6.05
CA MET A 93 -6.42 -8.50 4.99
C MET A 93 -5.31 -9.38 4.40
N SER A 94 -4.16 -8.78 4.10
CA SER A 94 -3.00 -9.48 3.54
C SER A 94 -2.47 -10.56 4.48
N ALA A 95 -2.41 -10.25 5.79
CA ALA A 95 -2.03 -11.22 6.82
C ALA A 95 -3.02 -12.38 6.92
N ARG A 96 -4.33 -12.11 6.84
CA ARG A 96 -5.36 -13.17 6.86
C ARG A 96 -5.26 -14.11 5.66
N TRP A 97 -4.97 -13.58 4.48
CA TRP A 97 -4.75 -14.39 3.29
C TRP A 97 -3.47 -15.21 3.34
N ALA A 98 -2.38 -14.62 3.81
CA ALA A 98 -1.13 -15.36 4.02
C ALA A 98 -1.35 -16.52 5.01
N ASN A 99 -2.08 -16.28 6.09
CA ASN A 99 -2.43 -17.32 7.06
C ASN A 99 -3.36 -18.39 6.47
N ALA A 100 -4.34 -18.01 5.65
CA ALA A 100 -5.19 -18.99 4.95
C ALA A 100 -4.39 -19.84 3.96
N CYS A 101 -3.43 -19.24 3.25
CA CYS A 101 -2.55 -19.96 2.34
C CYS A 101 -1.64 -20.93 3.11
N SER A 102 -1.07 -20.52 4.25
CA SER A 102 -0.19 -21.39 5.04
C SER A 102 -0.96 -22.56 5.66
N THR A 103 -2.18 -22.35 6.15
CA THR A 103 -3.01 -23.44 6.69
C THR A 103 -3.43 -24.42 5.59
N MET A 104 -3.82 -23.94 4.40
CA MET A 104 -4.14 -24.81 3.26
C MET A 104 -2.93 -25.65 2.81
N LEU A 105 -1.73 -25.08 2.79
CA LEU A 105 -0.51 -25.83 2.46
C LEU A 105 -0.17 -26.86 3.54
N ALA A 106 -0.36 -26.53 4.81
CA ALA A 106 -0.15 -27.47 5.91
C ALA A 106 -1.13 -28.66 5.82
N PHE A 107 -2.40 -28.42 5.51
CA PHE A 107 -3.38 -29.49 5.32
C PHE A 107 -3.06 -30.38 4.11
N GLU A 108 -2.65 -29.82 2.97
CA GLU A 108 -2.27 -30.62 1.79
C GLU A 108 -0.98 -31.42 2.06
N ALA A 109 -0.02 -30.85 2.78
CA ALA A 109 1.20 -31.55 3.19
C ALA A 109 0.88 -32.74 4.10
N ALA A 110 -0.01 -32.54 5.09
CA ALA A 110 -0.47 -33.59 5.98
C ALA A 110 -1.22 -34.71 5.21
N ASP A 111 -2.16 -34.37 4.32
CA ASP A 111 -2.87 -35.36 3.48
C ASP A 111 -1.90 -36.13 2.55
N THR A 112 -0.90 -35.45 2.00
CA THR A 112 0.14 -36.08 1.18
C THR A 112 0.95 -37.09 2.00
N ALA A 113 1.35 -36.74 3.23
CA ALA A 113 2.04 -37.65 4.14
C ALA A 113 1.15 -38.85 4.51
N SER A 114 -0.13 -38.62 4.84
CA SER A 114 -1.12 -39.67 5.14
C SER A 114 -1.33 -40.66 3.98
N ARG A 115 -1.25 -40.20 2.73
CA ARG A 115 -1.35 -41.07 1.55
C ARG A 115 -0.09 -41.90 1.32
N LEU A 116 1.08 -41.33 1.57
CA LEU A 116 2.34 -42.04 1.42
C LEU A 116 2.47 -43.17 2.45
N GLY A 117 2.19 -42.91 3.74
CA GLY A 117 2.27 -43.98 4.75
C GLY A 117 1.24 -45.10 4.58
N ARG A 118 0.04 -44.81 4.03
CA ARG A 118 -0.93 -45.88 3.66
C ARG A 118 -0.37 -46.89 2.65
N HIS A 119 0.56 -46.47 1.78
CA HIS A 119 1.20 -47.35 0.82
C HIS A 119 2.37 -48.15 1.39
N THR A 120 3.03 -47.65 2.44
CA THR A 120 4.19 -48.30 3.06
C THR A 120 3.77 -49.42 4.02
N GLY A 121 2.56 -49.38 4.59
CA GLY A 121 2.03 -50.44 5.46
C GLY A 121 2.56 -50.41 6.90
N ASP A 122 3.56 -49.57 7.20
CA ASP A 122 4.08 -49.30 8.54
C ASP A 122 3.35 -48.11 9.17
N TYR A 123 2.43 -48.41 10.09
CA TYR A 123 1.61 -47.42 10.80
C TYR A 123 2.27 -46.89 12.08
N GLU A 124 3.33 -47.54 12.60
CA GLU A 124 3.95 -47.19 13.88
C GLU A 124 4.89 -45.96 13.83
N GLU A 125 5.49 -45.62 12.68
CA GLU A 125 6.36 -44.43 12.54
C GLU A 125 5.58 -43.13 12.18
N MET A 126 4.26 -43.22 12.03
CA MET A 126 3.48 -42.13 11.44
C MET A 126 3.18 -40.97 12.41
N GLU A 127 3.17 -41.21 13.72
CA GLU A 127 2.86 -40.16 14.71
C GLU A 127 3.97 -39.11 14.84
N ASP A 128 5.25 -39.49 14.66
CA ASP A 128 6.38 -38.57 14.77
C ASP A 128 6.60 -37.73 13.50
N LEU A 129 6.20 -38.25 12.33
CA LEU A 129 6.37 -37.57 11.04
C LEU A 129 5.28 -36.53 10.73
N VAL A 130 4.12 -36.61 11.38
CA VAL A 130 3.01 -35.65 11.21
C VAL A 130 3.38 -34.24 11.73
N PHE A 131 4.39 -34.13 12.60
CA PHE A 131 4.85 -32.85 13.16
C PHE A 131 6.03 -32.21 12.43
N ALA A 132 6.64 -32.88 11.45
CA ALA A 132 7.78 -32.32 10.71
C ALA A 132 7.29 -31.59 9.42
N PRO A 133 7.40 -30.25 9.34
CA PRO A 133 6.99 -29.48 8.14
C PRO A 133 7.89 -29.73 6.92
N CYS A 134 8.90 -30.58 7.06
CA CYS A 134 9.79 -31.04 6.01
C CYS A 134 9.65 -32.55 5.92
N ILE A 135 8.73 -32.99 5.07
CA ILE A 135 8.56 -34.39 4.69
C ILE A 135 9.88 -34.91 4.09
N ARG A 136 10.77 -35.43 4.93
CA ARG A 136 11.95 -36.21 4.54
C ARG A 136 11.56 -37.67 4.65
N PHE A 137 10.77 -38.16 3.70
CA PHE A 137 10.68 -39.60 3.51
C PHE A 137 12.02 -40.09 2.96
N ASP A 138 12.55 -41.16 3.55
CA ASP A 138 13.69 -41.87 2.96
C ASP A 138 13.20 -42.46 1.62
N PRO A 139 13.76 -42.03 0.47
CA PRO A 139 13.29 -42.49 -0.84
C PRO A 139 13.47 -44.00 -1.05
N LYS A 140 14.12 -44.70 -0.13
CA LYS A 140 14.31 -46.16 -0.17
C LYS A 140 13.08 -46.97 0.29
N THR A 141 12.18 -46.40 1.09
CA THR A 141 11.06 -47.14 1.70
C THR A 141 9.77 -47.07 0.90
N VAL A 142 9.62 -46.07 0.03
CA VAL A 142 8.40 -45.81 -0.74
C VAL A 142 8.65 -46.08 -2.22
N ASP A 143 7.70 -46.70 -2.91
CA ASP A 143 7.75 -46.85 -4.37
C ASP A 143 8.01 -45.48 -5.04
N PRO A 144 9.12 -45.32 -5.77
CA PRO A 144 9.50 -44.05 -6.40
C PRO A 144 8.42 -43.50 -7.33
N ARG A 145 7.58 -44.35 -7.94
CA ARG A 145 6.47 -43.90 -8.79
C ARG A 145 5.38 -43.19 -7.99
N THR A 146 5.02 -43.74 -6.84
CA THR A 146 4.00 -43.16 -5.95
C THR A 146 4.51 -41.87 -5.29
N TYR A 147 5.78 -41.86 -4.87
CA TYR A 147 6.43 -40.68 -4.30
C TYR A 147 6.49 -39.51 -5.30
N THR A 148 6.93 -39.76 -6.54
CA THR A 148 7.03 -38.73 -7.58
C THR A 148 5.67 -38.19 -8.01
N ALA A 149 4.64 -39.03 -8.07
CA ALA A 149 3.28 -38.59 -8.38
C ALA A 149 2.69 -37.68 -7.29
N ALA A 150 2.86 -38.06 -6.02
CA ALA A 150 2.35 -37.31 -4.87
C ALA A 150 3.04 -35.93 -4.73
N THR A 151 4.37 -35.90 -4.83
CA THR A 151 5.16 -34.65 -4.78
C THR A 151 4.83 -33.71 -5.94
N ARG A 152 4.66 -34.24 -7.16
CA ARG A 152 4.25 -33.43 -8.32
C ARG A 152 2.88 -32.79 -8.12
N ARG A 153 1.92 -33.51 -7.53
CA ARG A 153 0.59 -32.97 -7.21
C ARG A 153 0.67 -31.86 -6.17
N TYR A 154 1.43 -32.06 -5.09
CA TYR A 154 1.63 -31.05 -4.05
C TYR A 154 2.24 -29.76 -4.61
N GLU A 155 3.32 -29.86 -5.40
CA GLU A 155 3.93 -28.68 -6.01
C GLU A 155 2.98 -27.97 -6.98
N ALA A 156 2.22 -28.71 -7.80
CA ALA A 156 1.22 -28.12 -8.68
C ALA A 156 0.11 -27.38 -7.90
N PHE A 157 -0.36 -27.95 -6.80
CA PHE A 157 -1.34 -27.31 -5.91
C PHE A 157 -0.77 -26.03 -5.29
N LYS A 158 0.45 -26.10 -4.75
CA LYS A 158 1.15 -24.96 -4.14
C LYS A 158 1.33 -23.81 -5.13
N THR A 159 1.80 -24.08 -6.36
CA THR A 159 1.94 -23.04 -7.39
C THR A 159 0.59 -22.42 -7.75
N MET A 160 -0.45 -23.24 -7.91
CA MET A 160 -1.80 -22.73 -8.23
C MET A 160 -2.36 -21.86 -7.09
N LEU A 161 -2.16 -22.29 -5.85
CA LEU A 161 -2.63 -21.58 -4.66
C LEU A 161 -1.94 -20.22 -4.53
N LEU A 162 -0.60 -20.20 -4.58
CA LEU A 162 0.19 -18.97 -4.53
C LEU A 162 -0.18 -18.02 -5.68
N HIS A 163 -0.37 -18.55 -6.89
CA HIS A 163 -0.79 -17.75 -8.03
C HIS A 163 -2.16 -17.09 -7.78
N LYS A 164 -3.18 -17.86 -7.36
CA LYS A 164 -4.52 -17.33 -7.07
C LYS A 164 -4.51 -16.28 -5.95
N PHE A 165 -3.77 -16.50 -4.87
CA PHE A 165 -3.64 -15.51 -3.80
C PHE A 165 -2.90 -14.25 -4.26
N SER A 166 -1.85 -14.39 -5.08
CA SER A 166 -1.15 -13.24 -5.65
C SER A 166 -2.06 -12.41 -6.56
N LEU A 167 -2.92 -13.07 -7.35
CA LEU A 167 -3.89 -12.42 -8.23
C LEU A 167 -4.97 -11.71 -7.41
N LEU A 168 -5.52 -12.37 -6.38
CA LEU A 168 -6.47 -11.76 -5.46
C LEU A 168 -5.88 -10.52 -4.78
N HIS A 169 -4.60 -10.58 -4.40
CA HIS A 169 -3.90 -9.45 -3.80
C HIS A 169 -3.65 -8.31 -4.78
N ALA A 170 -3.24 -8.61 -6.01
CA ALA A 170 -3.12 -7.62 -7.07
C ALA A 170 -4.47 -6.95 -7.37
N LEU A 171 -5.56 -7.72 -7.45
CA LEU A 171 -6.90 -7.22 -7.72
C LEU A 171 -7.39 -6.29 -6.61
N CYS A 172 -7.17 -6.62 -5.35
CA CYS A 172 -7.53 -5.73 -4.25
C CYS A 172 -6.69 -4.44 -4.24
N LEU A 173 -5.39 -4.52 -4.56
CA LEU A 173 -4.56 -3.32 -4.71
C LEU A 173 -5.03 -2.43 -5.87
N GLN A 174 -5.42 -3.03 -7.00
CA GLN A 174 -5.98 -2.31 -8.13
C GLN A 174 -7.29 -1.60 -7.76
N HIS A 175 -8.17 -2.28 -7.02
CA HIS A 175 -9.43 -1.72 -6.56
C HIS A 175 -9.21 -0.53 -5.61
N LEU A 176 -8.23 -0.62 -4.71
CA LEU A 176 -7.86 0.46 -3.79
C LEU A 176 -7.18 1.65 -4.48
N ARG A 177 -6.49 1.42 -5.59
CA ARG A 177 -5.84 2.48 -6.34
C ARG A 177 -6.82 3.34 -7.15
N VAL A 178 -8.07 2.89 -7.33
CA VAL A 178 -9.09 3.58 -8.14
C VAL A 178 -8.61 3.77 -9.60
N ASP A 179 -7.75 2.88 -10.09
CA ASP A 179 -7.21 2.90 -11.46
C ASP A 179 -8.26 2.51 -12.53
N TRP A 180 -9.53 2.33 -12.16
CA TRP A 180 -10.61 2.00 -13.11
C TRP A 180 -10.99 3.17 -14.04
N MET A 181 -10.48 4.38 -13.78
CA MET A 181 -10.63 5.54 -14.68
C MET A 181 -9.44 5.59 -15.63
N LEU A 182 -9.41 4.65 -16.59
CA LEU A 182 -8.46 4.65 -17.71
C LEU A 182 -8.78 5.71 -18.79
N SER A 183 -9.71 6.63 -18.52
CA SER A 183 -10.14 7.68 -19.45
C SER A 183 -9.40 9.01 -19.27
N ASN A 184 -8.20 9.00 -18.67
CA ASN A 184 -7.41 10.21 -18.41
C ASN A 184 -5.99 10.05 -18.96
#